data_AF-A0A9N9F0Z1-F1
#
_entry.id   AF-A0A9N9F0Z1-F1
#
_cell.length_a   1.000
_cell.length_b   1.000
_cell.length_c   1.000
_cell.angle_alpha   90.00
_cell.angle_beta   90.00
_cell.angle_gamma   90.00
#
_symmetry.space_group_name_H-M   'P 1'
#
loop_
_entity.id
_entity.type
_entity.pdbx_description
1 polymer ?
#
loop_
_entity_poly.entity_id
_entity_poly.type
_entity_poly.pdbx_seq_one_letter_code
_entity_poly.pdbx_strand_id
1 'polypeptide(L)'
;MDMVNQSLQIVPSSHADHDSKSLTETANSFGVHDTLRYGIRTIESEILEKHSLENRLKHWDETRTNLNLTMQRRLYGMHAPIRVLMERNIVSRVQRIPVLPSSNLSLDILTGKDETIDFEDFLNEPESSTEMMNVHAIMEHKLGIKPSAFN
;
A
#
# COMPACT_ATOMS: atom_id res chain seq x y z
N MET A 1 4.95 19.14 22.65
CA MET A 1 6.40 18.95 22.56
C MET A 1 6.71 17.49 22.89
N ASP A 2 6.35 16.55 22.00
CA ASP A 2 6.66 15.12 22.17
C ASP A 2 7.22 14.56 20.86
N MET A 3 8.30 15.17 20.36
CA MET A 3 8.99 14.74 19.13
C MET A 3 10.22 13.85 19.40
N VAL A 4 10.45 13.46 20.65
CA VAL A 4 11.62 12.66 21.07
C VAL A 4 11.31 11.16 21.14
N ASN A 5 10.04 10.76 21.13
CA ASN A 5 9.63 9.39 21.42
C ASN A 5 9.15 8.60 20.17
N GLN A 6 9.85 8.74 19.04
CA GLN A 6 9.68 7.80 17.92
C GLN A 6 10.53 6.56 18.17
N SER A 7 9.90 5.40 18.26
CA SER A 7 10.56 4.12 18.55
C SER A 7 11.47 3.69 17.37
N LEU A 8 12.66 3.18 17.69
CA LEU A 8 13.57 2.56 16.69
C LEU A 8 13.31 1.05 16.57
N GLN A 9 12.05 0.65 16.70
CA GLN A 9 11.69 -0.76 16.70
C GLN A 9 11.62 -1.25 15.26
N ILE A 10 12.24 -2.41 15.00
CA ILE A 10 12.18 -3.11 13.71
C ILE A 10 10.86 -3.89 13.58
N VAL A 11 10.20 -4.17 14.70
CA VAL A 11 8.96 -4.95 14.78
C VAL A 11 7.82 -3.98 15.05
N PRO A 12 6.68 -4.10 14.32
CA PRO A 12 5.48 -3.35 14.66
C PRO A 12 5.06 -3.59 16.11
N SER A 13 4.34 -2.63 16.71
CA SER A 13 3.73 -2.87 18.01
C SER A 13 2.78 -4.05 17.93
N SER A 14 2.85 -4.97 18.90
CA SER A 14 1.97 -6.16 18.94
C SER A 14 0.50 -5.85 19.15
N HIS A 15 0.15 -4.59 19.38
CA HIS A 15 -1.22 -4.14 19.49
C HIS A 15 -1.66 -3.76 18.09
N ALA A 16 -2.55 -4.57 17.52
CA ALA A 16 -3.25 -4.20 16.31
C ALA A 16 -3.87 -2.81 16.51
N ASP A 17 -3.71 -1.94 15.52
CA ASP A 17 -4.55 -0.77 15.40
C ASP A 17 -6.02 -1.18 15.50
N HIS A 18 -6.88 -0.26 15.92
CA HIS A 18 -8.32 -0.50 16.04
C HIS A 18 -8.95 -0.77 14.67
N ASP A 19 -8.75 -1.97 14.14
CA ASP A 19 -9.25 -2.43 12.85
C ASP A 19 -10.76 -2.63 13.00
N SER A 20 -11.53 -1.67 12.48
CA SER A 20 -12.99 -1.76 12.48
C SER A 20 -13.45 -2.59 11.28
N LYS A 21 -13.91 -3.82 11.54
CA LYS A 21 -14.49 -4.68 10.51
C LYS A 21 -16.00 -4.45 10.42
N SER A 22 -16.45 -4.04 9.24
CA SER A 22 -17.87 -3.80 8.95
C SER A 22 -18.51 -5.01 8.29
N LEU A 23 -19.81 -5.21 8.52
CA LEU A 23 -20.62 -6.24 7.86
C LEU A 23 -21.11 -5.81 6.46
N THR A 24 -20.87 -4.57 6.03
CA THR A 24 -21.47 -4.01 4.81
C THR A 24 -21.13 -4.78 3.54
N GLU A 25 -19.91 -5.29 3.42
CA GLU A 25 -19.46 -6.03 2.23
C GLU A 25 -20.07 -7.44 2.17
N THR A 26 -20.40 -8.01 3.33
CA THR A 26 -20.90 -9.37 3.45
C THR A 26 -22.38 -9.43 3.82
N ALA A 27 -23.04 -8.28 3.89
CA ALA A 27 -24.46 -8.18 4.23
C ALA A 27 -25.33 -8.71 3.10
N ASN A 28 -26.28 -9.58 3.46
CA ASN A 28 -27.41 -9.94 2.62
C ASN A 28 -28.41 -8.79 2.53
N SER A 29 -29.47 -8.98 1.74
CA SER A 29 -30.57 -8.01 1.60
C SER A 29 -31.27 -7.64 2.91
N PHE A 30 -31.04 -8.41 3.98
CA PHE A 30 -31.59 -8.18 5.33
C PHE A 30 -30.60 -7.51 6.29
N GLY A 31 -29.42 -7.09 5.80
CA GLY A 31 -28.41 -6.40 6.61
C GLY A 31 -27.61 -7.32 7.54
N VAL A 32 -27.67 -8.65 7.34
CA VAL A 32 -26.95 -9.67 8.13
C VAL A 32 -25.90 -10.34 7.26
N HIS A 33 -24.78 -10.80 7.85
CA HIS A 33 -23.76 -11.57 7.14
C HIS A 33 -24.35 -12.78 6.38
N ASP A 34 -24.07 -12.89 5.08
CA ASP A 34 -24.47 -14.03 4.25
C ASP A 34 -23.54 -15.23 4.49
N THR A 35 -23.94 -16.10 5.41
CA THR A 35 -23.19 -17.30 5.78
C THR A 35 -23.09 -18.34 4.67
N LEU A 36 -24.01 -18.34 3.69
CA LEU A 36 -24.03 -19.36 2.63
C LEU A 36 -23.01 -19.07 1.54
N ARG A 37 -22.78 -17.79 1.23
CA ARG A 37 -21.80 -17.37 0.22
C ARG A 37 -20.41 -17.18 0.79
N TYR A 38 -20.31 -16.63 2.00
CA TYR A 38 -19.04 -16.23 2.59
C TYR A 38 -18.60 -17.13 3.75
N GLY A 39 -19.38 -18.15 4.09
CA GLY A 39 -19.09 -19.09 5.17
C GLY A 39 -19.37 -18.52 6.57
N ILE A 40 -19.03 -19.32 7.57
CA ILE A 40 -19.16 -18.94 8.98
C ILE A 40 -18.12 -17.88 9.35
N ARG A 41 -18.56 -16.79 9.96
CA ARG A 41 -17.72 -15.64 10.33
C ARG A 41 -17.74 -15.43 11.83
N THR A 42 -16.57 -15.20 12.42
CA THR A 42 -16.43 -14.81 13.83
C THR A 42 -15.66 -13.50 13.91
N ILE A 43 -16.25 -12.50 14.57
CA ILE A 43 -15.65 -11.15 14.70
C ILE A 43 -14.27 -11.22 15.37
N GLU A 44 -14.10 -12.11 16.36
CA GLU A 44 -12.82 -12.36 17.02
C GLU A 44 -11.72 -12.78 16.02
N SER A 45 -12.03 -13.70 15.11
CA SER A 45 -11.06 -14.21 14.13
C SER A 45 -10.66 -13.20 13.04
N GLU A 46 -11.40 -12.10 12.91
CA GLU A 46 -11.09 -11.04 11.96
C GLU A 46 -10.39 -9.84 12.57
N ILE A 47 -10.65 -9.59 13.86
CA ILE A 47 -10.00 -8.52 14.61
C ILE A 47 -8.67 -9.00 15.16
N LEU A 48 -8.60 -10.24 15.64
CA LEU A 48 -7.39 -10.83 16.18
C LEU A 48 -6.56 -11.46 15.05
N GLU A 49 -5.31 -11.05 14.96
CA GLU A 49 -4.35 -11.68 14.07
C GLU A 49 -4.11 -13.11 14.50
N LYS A 50 -4.13 -14.05 13.54
CA LYS A 50 -3.99 -15.47 13.83
C LYS A 50 -2.57 -15.79 14.29
N HIS A 51 -1.60 -15.05 13.79
CA HIS A 51 -0.18 -15.26 14.07
C HIS A 51 0.59 -13.95 14.20
N SER A 52 1.53 -13.88 15.13
CA SER A 52 2.35 -12.66 15.40
C SER A 52 3.19 -12.20 14.20
N LEU A 53 3.54 -13.12 13.30
CA LEU A 53 4.26 -12.81 12.06
C LEU A 53 3.34 -12.22 10.97
N GLU A 54 2.04 -12.50 11.00
CA GLU A 54 1.08 -11.97 10.03
C GLU A 54 1.03 -10.44 10.08
N ASN A 55 0.92 -9.89 11.30
CA ASN A 55 1.06 -8.45 11.56
C ASN A 55 2.34 -7.87 10.98
N ARG A 56 3.45 -8.58 11.26
CA ARG A 56 4.77 -8.14 10.88
C ARG A 56 4.91 -8.05 9.38
N LEU A 57 4.45 -9.07 8.65
CA LEU A 57 4.51 -9.07 7.19
C LEU A 57 3.62 -7.97 6.62
N LYS A 58 2.41 -7.78 7.16
CA LYS A 58 1.47 -6.75 6.70
C LYS A 58 2.06 -5.33 6.82
N HIS A 59 2.76 -5.03 7.91
CA HIS A 59 3.33 -3.69 8.18
C HIS A 59 4.84 -3.60 7.94
N TRP A 60 5.44 -4.58 7.24
CA TRP A 60 6.89 -4.68 7.12
C TRP A 60 7.52 -3.46 6.43
N ASP A 61 6.99 -3.08 5.27
CA ASP A 61 7.50 -1.97 4.47
C ASP A 61 7.33 -0.63 5.20
N GLU A 62 6.18 -0.41 5.83
CA GLU A 62 5.92 0.80 6.62
C GLU A 62 6.87 0.90 7.82
N THR A 63 7.07 -0.21 8.54
CA THR A 63 7.97 -0.23 9.70
C THR A 63 9.41 0.05 9.29
N ARG A 64 9.89 -0.56 8.19
CA ARG A 64 11.25 -0.34 7.66
C ARG A 64 11.45 1.12 7.22
N THR A 65 10.48 1.68 6.52
CA THR A 65 10.55 3.07 6.05
C THR A 65 10.48 4.07 7.20
N ASN A 66 9.60 3.85 8.19
CA ASN A 66 9.51 4.65 9.41
C ASN A 66 10.84 4.64 10.18
N LEU A 67 11.38 3.44 10.43
CA LEU A 67 12.66 3.26 11.10
C LEU A 67 13.77 4.05 10.41
N ASN A 68 13.88 3.95 9.07
CA ASN A 68 14.89 4.66 8.30
C ASN A 68 14.73 6.19 8.42
N LEU A 69 13.52 6.71 8.25
CA LEU A 69 13.26 8.16 8.37
C LEU A 69 13.51 8.68 9.79
N THR A 70 13.15 7.91 10.82
CA THR A 70 13.44 8.25 12.21
C THR A 70 14.94 8.22 12.49
N MET A 71 15.68 7.26 11.93
CA MET A 71 17.15 7.22 12.03
C MET A 71 17.79 8.43 11.35
N GLN A 72 17.38 8.76 10.13
CA GLN A 72 17.85 9.96 9.42
C GLN A 72 17.57 11.23 10.21
N ARG A 73 16.38 11.35 10.82
CA ARG A 73 16.02 12.47 11.68
C ARG A 73 16.98 12.60 12.87
N ARG A 74 17.35 11.48 13.50
CA ARG A 74 18.24 11.47 14.68
C ARG A 74 19.68 11.82 14.31
N LEU A 75 20.18 11.30 13.18
CA LEU A 75 21.57 11.50 12.74
C LEU A 75 21.80 12.85 12.08
N TYR A 76 20.91 13.24 11.16
CA TYR A 76 21.09 14.41 10.30
C TYR A 76 20.16 15.57 10.68
N GLY A 77 19.19 15.34 11.57
CA GLY A 77 18.19 16.33 11.94
C GLY A 77 16.95 16.29 11.06
N MET A 78 16.02 17.20 11.33
CA MET A 78 14.67 17.22 10.73
C MET A 78 14.62 17.41 9.22
N HIS A 79 15.62 18.09 8.64
CA HIS A 79 15.60 18.41 7.22
C HIS A 79 15.78 17.17 6.33
N ALA A 80 16.52 16.16 6.80
CA ALA A 80 16.83 14.95 6.02
C ALA A 80 15.57 14.15 5.64
N PRO A 81 14.72 13.69 6.59
CA PRO A 81 13.51 12.97 6.24
C PRO A 81 12.51 13.83 5.42
N ILE A 82 12.43 15.13 5.69
CA ILE A 82 11.57 16.05 4.93
C ILE A 82 12.00 16.08 3.46
N ARG A 83 13.30 16.22 3.20
CA ARG A 83 13.86 16.22 1.85
C ARG A 83 13.58 14.90 1.13
N VAL A 84 13.82 13.77 1.78
CA VAL A 84 13.55 12.43 1.19
C VAL A 84 12.07 12.25 0.86
N LEU A 85 11.17 12.67 1.74
CA LEU A 85 9.73 12.59 1.50
C LEU A 85 9.29 13.51 0.35
N MET A 86 9.86 14.71 0.25
CA MET A 86 9.62 15.62 -0.87
C MET A 86 10.11 15.01 -2.19
N GLU A 87 11.30 14.44 -2.23
CA GLU A 87 11.86 13.78 -3.42
C GLU A 87 10.97 12.60 -3.85
N ARG A 88 10.53 11.75 -2.92
CA ARG A 88 9.60 10.65 -3.21
C ARG A 88 8.28 11.17 -3.79
N ASN A 89 7.73 12.27 -3.26
CA ASN A 89 6.48 12.86 -3.77
C ASN A 89 6.64 13.45 -5.18
N ILE A 90 7.79 14.08 -5.47
CA ILE A 90 8.06 14.64 -6.79
C ILE A 90 8.20 13.51 -7.81
N VAL A 91 8.96 12.47 -7.47
CA VAL A 91 9.22 11.33 -8.35
C VAL A 91 7.94 10.52 -8.60
N SER A 92 7.10 10.30 -7.58
CA SER A 92 5.87 9.51 -7.75
C SER A 92 4.86 10.13 -8.72
N ARG A 93 4.92 11.45 -8.95
CA ARG A 93 4.07 12.16 -9.91
C ARG A 93 4.51 11.94 -11.36
N VAL A 94 5.76 11.58 -11.59
CA VAL A 94 6.30 11.38 -12.94
C VAL A 94 5.96 9.98 -13.40
N GLN A 95 4.89 9.85 -14.19
CA GLN A 95 4.44 8.57 -14.75
C GLN A 95 4.38 8.63 -16.28
N ARG A 96 4.54 7.47 -16.92
CA ARG A 96 4.30 7.30 -18.36
C ARG A 96 2.80 7.34 -18.67
N ILE A 97 2.48 7.29 -19.97
CA ILE A 97 1.10 7.07 -20.41
C ILE A 97 0.54 5.82 -19.70
N PRO A 98 -0.72 5.85 -19.22
CA PRO A 98 -1.26 4.80 -18.33
C PRO A 98 -1.34 3.38 -18.92
N VAL A 99 -1.07 3.22 -20.22
CA VAL A 99 -1.04 1.89 -20.89
C VAL A 99 0.35 1.25 -20.83
N LEU A 100 1.39 2.06 -20.63
CA LEU A 100 2.74 1.55 -20.55
C LEU A 100 3.18 1.47 -19.09
N PRO A 101 3.75 0.35 -18.65
CA PRO A 101 4.33 0.26 -17.32
C PRO A 101 5.42 1.33 -17.18
N SER A 102 5.32 2.12 -16.11
CA SER A 102 6.38 3.04 -15.72
C SER A 102 7.38 2.29 -14.87
N SER A 103 8.61 2.15 -15.37
CA SER A 103 9.76 1.74 -14.55
C SER A 103 10.06 2.86 -13.56
N ASN A 104 9.52 2.80 -12.34
CA ASN A 104 9.64 3.81 -11.30
C ASN A 104 11.04 3.81 -10.64
N LEU A 105 12.10 3.63 -11.43
CA LEU A 105 13.47 3.38 -10.96
C LEU A 105 13.95 4.40 -9.93
N SER A 106 13.68 5.69 -10.14
CA SER A 106 14.05 6.73 -9.18
C SER A 106 13.30 6.63 -7.86
N LEU A 107 12.04 6.17 -7.88
CA LEU A 107 11.27 5.90 -6.67
C LEU A 107 11.84 4.67 -5.96
N ASP A 108 12.23 3.65 -6.72
CA ASP A 108 12.80 2.41 -6.20
C ASP A 108 14.14 2.67 -5.50
N ILE A 109 15.00 3.51 -6.08
CA ILE A 109 16.24 4.00 -5.44
C ILE A 109 15.93 4.74 -4.13
N LEU A 110 14.94 5.64 -4.14
CA LEU A 110 14.59 6.41 -2.95
C LEU A 110 13.93 5.55 -1.86
N THR A 111 13.31 4.42 -2.22
CA THR A 111 12.69 3.48 -1.28
C THR A 111 13.63 2.34 -0.88
N GLY A 112 14.73 2.14 -1.61
CA GLY A 112 15.70 1.06 -1.42
C GLY A 112 15.19 -0.30 -1.89
N LYS A 113 14.34 -0.31 -2.93
CA LYS A 113 13.80 -1.51 -3.58
C LYS A 113 14.58 -1.91 -4.84
N ASP A 114 15.56 -1.11 -5.27
CA ASP A 114 16.34 -1.31 -6.49
C ASP A 114 17.29 -2.52 -6.45
N GLU A 115 17.63 -3.01 -5.26
CA GLU A 115 18.49 -4.18 -5.05
C GLU A 115 17.71 -5.48 -4.79
N THR A 116 16.38 -5.42 -4.68
CA THR A 116 15.53 -6.55 -4.32
C THR A 116 14.64 -6.95 -5.49
N ILE A 117 14.36 -8.25 -5.63
CA ILE A 117 13.40 -8.79 -6.59
C ILE A 117 12.28 -9.50 -5.83
N ASP A 118 11.03 -9.19 -6.16
CA ASP A 118 9.86 -9.77 -5.51
C ASP A 118 9.03 -10.63 -6.48
N PHE A 119 7.99 -11.30 -5.96
CA PHE A 119 7.14 -12.18 -6.75
C PHE A 119 6.45 -11.48 -7.93
N GLU A 120 6.13 -10.19 -7.77
CA GLU A 120 5.47 -9.35 -8.78
C GLU A 120 6.35 -9.16 -10.02
N ASP A 121 7.67 -9.09 -9.83
CA ASP A 121 8.62 -8.76 -10.90
C ASP A 121 8.75 -9.86 -11.96
N PHE A 122 8.52 -11.13 -11.59
CA PHE A 122 8.67 -12.26 -12.52
C PHE A 122 7.36 -12.97 -12.87
N LEU A 123 6.32 -12.87 -12.03
CA LEU A 123 5.04 -13.51 -12.32
C LEU A 123 4.13 -12.68 -13.24
N ASN A 124 4.44 -11.39 -13.44
CA ASN A 124 3.71 -10.42 -14.25
C ASN A 124 2.21 -10.35 -13.90
N GLU A 125 1.78 -9.26 -13.28
CA GLU A 125 0.38 -9.09 -12.89
C GLU A 125 -0.53 -9.00 -14.14
N PRO A 126 -1.73 -9.61 -14.14
CA PRO A 126 -2.66 -9.43 -15.25
C PRO A 126 -3.03 -7.96 -15.50
N GLU A 127 -2.95 -7.11 -14.46
CA GLU A 127 -3.17 -5.66 -14.56
C GLU A 127 -2.04 -4.92 -15.31
N SER A 128 -0.81 -5.44 -15.29
CA SER A 128 0.34 -4.89 -16.02
C SER A 128 0.45 -5.43 -17.45
N SER A 129 -0.49 -6.27 -17.88
CA SER A 129 -0.53 -6.80 -19.24
C SER A 129 -0.75 -5.68 -20.26
N THR A 130 0.18 -5.56 -21.20
CA THR A 130 0.09 -4.61 -22.33
C THR A 130 -0.72 -5.16 -23.50
N GLU A 131 -1.18 -6.41 -23.38
CA GLU A 131 -1.96 -7.07 -24.41
C GLU A 131 -3.38 -6.48 -24.44
N MET A 132 -3.66 -5.68 -25.46
CA MET A 132 -5.01 -5.33 -25.95
C MET A 132 -5.79 -4.21 -25.24
N MET A 133 -5.17 -3.14 -24.74
CA MET A 133 -5.93 -1.98 -24.24
C MET A 133 -5.86 -0.71 -25.09
N ASN A 134 -7.03 -0.11 -25.35
CA ASN A 134 -7.14 1.11 -26.15
C ASN A 134 -6.59 2.31 -25.35
N VAL A 135 -5.43 2.81 -25.78
CA VAL A 135 -4.70 3.93 -25.16
C VAL A 135 -5.57 5.16 -24.96
N HIS A 136 -6.42 5.48 -25.94
CA HIS A 136 -7.27 6.66 -25.88
C HIS A 136 -8.35 6.51 -24.81
N ALA A 137 -8.99 5.34 -24.72
CA ALA A 137 -10.05 5.09 -23.74
C ALA A 137 -9.52 5.15 -22.29
N ILE A 138 -8.35 4.57 -22.02
CA ILE A 138 -7.72 4.63 -20.69
C ILE A 138 -7.35 6.07 -20.34
N MET A 139 -6.79 6.82 -21.29
CA MET A 139 -6.38 8.20 -21.05
C MET A 139 -7.58 9.10 -20.78
N GLU A 140 -8.68 8.94 -21.52
CA GLU A 140 -9.93 9.66 -21.29
C GLU A 140 -10.52 9.36 -19.91
N HIS A 141 -10.43 8.11 -19.44
CA HIS A 141 -10.83 7.72 -18.08
C HIS A 141 -9.91 8.36 -17.01
N LYS A 142 -8.59 8.30 -17.19
CA LYS A 142 -7.61 8.91 -16.26
C LYS A 142 -7.76 10.43 -16.16
N LEU A 143 -8.15 11.10 -17.24
CA LEU A 143 -8.37 12.55 -17.29
C LEU A 143 -9.80 12.96 -16.91
N GLY A 144 -10.71 12.00 -16.66
CA GLY A 144 -12.11 12.27 -16.31
C GLY A 144 -12.94 12.87 -17.45
N ILE A 145 -12.54 12.65 -18.70
CA ILE A 145 -13.20 13.23 -19.90
C ILE A 145 -14.43 12.41 -20.30
N LYS A 146 -14.37 11.08 -20.12
CA LYS A 146 -15.54 10.20 -20.31
C LYS A 146 -16.01 9.69 -18.94
N PRO A 147 -17.33 9.77 -18.63
CA PRO A 147 -17.87 9.06 -17.49
C PRO A 147 -17.63 7.56 -17.69
N SER A 148 -17.23 6.85 -16.63
CA SER A 148 -17.13 5.40 -16.64
C SER A 148 -18.48 4.83 -17.08
N ALA A 149 -18.55 4.30 -18.29
CA ALA A 149 -19.72 3.60 -18.75
C ALA A 149 -19.83 2.29 -17.94
N PHE A 150 -20.84 2.25 -17.07
CA PHE A 150 -21.56 1.10 -16.51
C PHE A 150 -20.97 -0.30 -16.70
N ASN A 151 -20.73 -0.99 -15.58
CA ASN A 151 -20.96 -2.43 -15.44
C ASN A 151 -22.44 -2.75 -15.64
#